data_AF-A6FAR9-F1
#
_entry.id   AF-A6FAR9-F1
#
_cell.length_a   1.000
_cell.length_b   1.000
_cell.length_c   1.000
_cell.angle_alpha   90.00
_cell.angle_beta   90.00
_cell.angle_gamma   90.00
#
_symmetry.space_group_name_H-M   'P 1'
#
loop_
_entity.id
_entity.type
_entity.pdbx_description
1 polymer ?
#
loop_
_entity_poly.entity_id
_entity_poly.type
_entity_poly.pdbx_seq_one_letter_code
_entity_poly.pdbx_strand_id
1 'polypeptide(L)'
;MELTVSDAGAIAAAVFAGCSLWHSIRVHSKQKDLARELGNLQRELTVLELKDAKEREMNKEKAEFTARFVSHRSNSKRLVITNIGSAQARDVRIDFGERVDFVISSEIKDYFPCNLDSSESVKLLATTSLGHTVVRESFTLSWMDNAGGGRKGFNIQYT
;
A
#
# COMPACT_ATOMS: atom_id res chain seq x y z
N MET A 1 55.07 -25.00 -61.65
CA MET A 1 54.03 -24.30 -60.87
C MET A 1 54.45 -24.37 -59.41
N GLU A 2 55.21 -23.39 -58.94
CA GLU A 2 55.57 -23.29 -57.52
C GLU A 2 54.46 -22.50 -56.82
N LEU A 3 53.57 -23.22 -56.13
CA LEU A 3 52.63 -22.58 -55.21
C LEU A 3 53.45 -22.14 -54.00
N THR A 4 53.85 -20.88 -53.98
CA THR A 4 54.56 -20.26 -52.88
C THR A 4 53.68 -20.28 -51.63
N VAL A 5 54.26 -20.72 -50.52
CA VAL A 5 53.63 -20.76 -49.19
C VAL A 5 53.06 -19.39 -48.77
N SER A 6 53.57 -18.31 -49.36
CA SER A 6 53.07 -16.95 -49.18
C SER A 6 51.65 -16.73 -49.70
N ASP A 7 51.27 -17.34 -50.83
CA ASP A 7 49.94 -17.16 -51.42
C ASP A 7 48.88 -17.93 -50.62
N ALA A 8 49.24 -19.13 -50.15
CA ALA A 8 48.40 -19.90 -49.23
C ALA A 8 48.21 -19.18 -47.88
N GLY A 9 49.25 -18.51 -47.37
CA GLY A 9 49.18 -17.70 -46.16
C GLY A 9 48.29 -16.46 -46.30
N ALA A 10 48.36 -15.77 -47.45
CA ALA A 10 47.54 -14.59 -47.73
C ALA A 10 46.04 -14.92 -47.81
N ILE A 11 45.69 -16.06 -48.44
CA ILE A 11 44.30 -16.54 -48.51
C ILE A 11 43.78 -16.89 -47.12
N ALA A 12 44.59 -17.57 -46.30
CA ALA A 12 44.21 -17.90 -44.92
C ALA A 12 43.96 -16.63 -44.09
N ALA A 13 44.86 -15.64 -44.19
CA ALA A 13 44.71 -14.37 -43.50
C ALA A 13 43.44 -13.61 -43.93
N ALA A 14 43.11 -13.61 -45.22
CA ALA A 14 41.88 -12.98 -45.73
C ALA A 14 40.61 -13.68 -45.21
N VAL A 15 40.61 -15.01 -45.13
CA VAL A 15 39.48 -15.78 -44.56
C VAL A 15 39.31 -15.50 -43.07
N PHE A 16 40.41 -15.47 -42.31
CA PHE A 16 40.35 -15.14 -40.88
C PHE A 16 39.88 -13.69 -40.65
N ALA A 17 40.35 -12.73 -41.45
CA ALA A 17 39.89 -11.34 -41.40
C ALA A 17 38.39 -11.23 -41.72
N GLY A 18 37.94 -11.86 -42.80
CA GLY A 18 36.52 -11.90 -43.17
C GLY A 18 35.63 -12.54 -42.09
N CYS A 19 36.04 -13.68 -41.54
CA CYS A 19 35.34 -14.35 -40.44
C CYS A 19 35.31 -13.49 -39.17
N SER A 20 36.40 -12.80 -38.84
CA SER A 20 36.47 -11.91 -37.67
C SER A 20 35.54 -10.70 -37.79
N LEU A 21 35.47 -10.09 -38.98
CA LEU A 21 34.56 -8.98 -39.26
C LEU A 21 33.10 -9.43 -39.23
N TRP A 22 32.80 -10.59 -39.79
CA TRP A 22 31.45 -11.18 -39.75
C TRP A 22 31.03 -11.52 -38.31
N HIS A 23 31.95 -12.08 -37.52
CA HIS A 23 31.69 -12.40 -36.12
C HIS A 23 31.46 -11.12 -35.29
N SER A 24 32.22 -10.05 -35.55
CA SER A 24 32.07 -8.76 -34.89
C SER A 24 30.73 -8.10 -35.19
N ILE A 25 30.27 -8.13 -36.45
CA ILE A 25 28.95 -7.61 -36.86
C ILE A 25 27.81 -8.42 -36.22
N ARG A 26 27.94 -9.75 -36.14
CA ARG A 26 26.94 -10.64 -35.53
C ARG A 26 26.87 -10.50 -34.00
N VAL A 27 27.96 -10.08 -33.36
CA VAL A 27 27.99 -9.78 -31.91
C VAL A 27 27.41 -8.39 -31.63
N HIS A 28 27.62 -7.43 -32.53
CA HIS A 28 27.09 -6.07 -32.41
C HIS A 28 25.56 -6.02 -32.44
N SER A 29 24.88 -6.95 -33.14
CA SER A 29 23.42 -7.06 -33.13
C SER A 29 22.87 -7.60 -31.80
N LYS A 30 23.62 -8.45 -31.08
CA LYS A 30 23.20 -9.00 -29.78
C LYS A 30 23.33 -8.00 -28.62
N GLN A 31 24.27 -7.06 -28.71
CA GLN A 31 24.44 -6.02 -27.70
C GLN A 31 23.28 -5.01 -27.68
N LYS A 32 22.62 -4.78 -28.84
CA LYS A 32 21.47 -3.86 -28.92
C LYS A 32 20.19 -4.43 -28.30
N ASP A 33 19.98 -5.74 -28.35
CA ASP A 33 18.82 -6.37 -27.71
C ASP A 33 18.97 -6.43 -26.19
N LEU A 34 20.18 -6.71 -25.67
CA LEU A 34 20.44 -6.67 -24.23
C LEU A 34 20.33 -5.25 -23.65
N ALA A 35 20.79 -4.23 -24.36
CA ALA A 35 20.61 -2.83 -23.95
C ALA A 35 19.13 -2.39 -24.00
N ARG A 36 18.34 -2.96 -24.93
CA ARG A 36 16.90 -2.68 -25.06
C ARG A 36 16.09 -3.35 -23.96
N GLU A 37 16.44 -4.58 -23.56
CA GLU A 37 15.81 -5.26 -22.41
C GLU A 37 16.12 -4.56 -21.08
N LEU A 38 17.39 -4.16 -20.85
CA LEU A 38 17.76 -3.41 -19.64
C LEU A 38 17.08 -2.03 -19.57
N GLY A 39 16.95 -1.33 -20.70
CA GLY A 39 16.26 -0.04 -20.76
C GLY A 39 14.75 -0.12 -20.55
N ASN A 40 14.11 -1.22 -20.93
CA ASN A 40 12.68 -1.43 -20.70
C ASN A 40 12.39 -1.78 -19.23
N LEU A 41 13.22 -2.62 -18.59
CA LEU A 41 13.13 -2.91 -17.16
C LEU A 41 13.32 -1.67 -16.28
N GLN A 42 14.30 -0.82 -16.60
CA GLN A 42 14.51 0.43 -15.86
C GLN A 42 13.32 1.40 -15.97
N ARG A 43 12.65 1.46 -17.13
CA ARG A 43 11.46 2.31 -17.31
C ARG A 43 10.27 1.79 -16.50
N GLU A 44 10.06 0.47 -16.46
CA GLU A 44 8.98 -0.10 -15.65
C GLU A 44 9.21 0.13 -14.16
N LEU A 45 10.44 -0.02 -13.68
CA LEU A 45 10.81 0.29 -12.29
C LEU A 45 10.60 1.78 -11.97
N THR A 46 11.07 2.68 -12.84
CA THR A 46 10.91 4.13 -12.62
C THR A 46 9.44 4.54 -12.56
N VAL A 47 8.59 3.99 -13.42
CA VAL A 47 7.16 4.31 -13.43
C VAL A 47 6.45 3.75 -12.20
N LEU A 48 6.82 2.55 -11.74
CA LEU A 48 6.27 1.96 -10.51
C LEU A 48 6.68 2.78 -9.28
N GLU A 49 7.96 3.14 -9.17
CA GLU A 49 8.46 3.96 -8.06
C GLU A 49 7.79 5.34 -8.01
N LEU A 50 7.57 5.99 -9.17
CA LEU A 50 6.88 7.28 -9.24
C LEU A 50 5.39 7.16 -8.85
N LYS A 51 4.71 6.08 -9.24
CA LYS A 51 3.33 5.83 -8.84
C LYS A 51 3.22 5.58 -7.35
N ASP A 52 4.09 4.73 -6.80
CA ASP A 52 4.17 4.45 -5.37
C ASP A 52 4.49 5.71 -4.57
N ALA A 53 5.45 6.52 -5.03
CA ALA A 53 5.79 7.78 -4.38
C ALA A 53 4.59 8.74 -4.38
N LYS A 54 3.90 8.88 -5.51
CA LYS A 54 2.70 9.74 -5.61
C LYS A 54 1.56 9.24 -4.73
N GLU A 55 1.35 7.93 -4.65
CA GLU A 55 0.34 7.34 -3.78
C GLU A 55 0.69 7.53 -2.30
N ARG A 56 1.97 7.38 -1.93
CA ARG A 56 2.45 7.68 -0.57
C ARG A 56 2.28 9.16 -0.22
N GLU A 57 2.63 10.08 -1.12
CA GLU A 57 2.39 11.51 -0.89
C GLU A 57 0.90 11.83 -0.73
N MET A 58 0.04 11.26 -1.58
CA MET A 58 -1.40 11.45 -1.46
C MET A 58 -2.00 10.82 -0.19
N ASN A 59 -1.39 9.73 0.31
CA ASN A 59 -1.79 9.09 1.57
C ASN A 59 -1.16 9.74 2.80
N LYS A 60 -0.19 10.66 2.67
CA LYS A 60 0.37 11.46 3.78
C LYS A 60 -0.59 12.54 4.30
N GLU A 61 -1.62 12.88 3.52
CA GLU A 61 -2.57 13.94 3.87
C GLU A 61 -3.95 13.40 4.28
N LYS A 62 -4.10 12.08 4.34
CA LYS A 62 -5.37 11.41 4.62
C LYS A 62 -5.38 10.83 6.02
N ALA A 63 -6.49 11.04 6.72
CA ALA A 63 -6.77 10.30 7.93
C ALA A 63 -7.42 8.97 7.57
N GLU A 64 -7.05 7.92 8.29
CA GLU A 64 -7.63 6.59 8.10
C GLU A 64 -7.91 5.96 9.46
N PHE A 65 -9.08 5.35 9.61
CA PHE A 65 -9.48 4.74 10.86
C PHE A 65 -9.45 3.22 10.82
N THR A 66 -9.04 2.65 11.96
CA THR A 66 -9.21 1.24 12.30
C THR A 66 -9.97 1.15 13.62
N ALA A 67 -10.86 0.17 13.72
CA ALA A 67 -11.61 -0.08 14.95
C ALA A 67 -11.50 -1.53 15.39
N ARG A 68 -11.35 -1.76 16.69
CA ARG A 68 -11.25 -3.11 17.26
C ARG A 68 -11.80 -3.17 18.69
N PHE A 69 -12.25 -4.36 19.08
CA PHE A 69 -12.58 -4.62 20.48
C PHE A 69 -11.39 -5.15 21.24
N VAL A 70 -11.19 -4.61 22.44
CA VAL A 70 -10.17 -5.05 23.39
C VAL A 70 -10.88 -5.46 24.68
N SER A 71 -10.56 -6.64 25.19
CA SER A 71 -11.05 -7.08 26.50
C SER A 71 -10.44 -6.20 27.59
N HIS A 72 -11.28 -5.73 28.50
CA HIS A 72 -10.88 -5.05 29.71
C HIS A 72 -11.15 -5.96 30.92
N ARG A 73 -10.54 -5.63 32.06
CA ARG A 73 -10.63 -6.37 33.33
C ARG A 73 -12.08 -6.80 33.63
N SER A 74 -12.25 -8.09 33.93
CA SER A 74 -13.50 -8.79 34.30
C SER A 74 -14.75 -8.38 33.49
N ASN A 75 -14.96 -9.06 32.36
CA ASN A 75 -16.19 -9.03 31.55
C ASN A 75 -16.58 -7.69 30.89
N SER A 76 -15.74 -6.66 31.00
CA SER A 76 -15.92 -5.39 30.28
C SER A 76 -15.17 -5.41 28.95
N LYS A 77 -15.77 -4.89 27.88
CA LYS A 77 -15.11 -4.74 26.57
C LYS A 77 -14.94 -3.25 26.26
N ARG A 78 -13.92 -2.91 25.46
CA ARG A 78 -13.69 -1.55 24.96
C ARG A 78 -13.59 -1.53 23.45
N LEU A 79 -14.35 -0.66 22.80
CA LEU A 79 -14.16 -0.31 21.40
C LEU A 79 -13.02 0.70 21.32
N VAL A 80 -11.93 0.33 20.64
CA VAL A 80 -10.80 1.22 20.39
C VAL A 80 -10.83 1.62 18.93
N ILE A 81 -10.98 2.92 18.69
CA ILE A 81 -10.92 3.52 17.36
C ILE A 81 -9.60 4.26 17.28
N THR A 82 -8.79 3.94 16.28
CA THR A 82 -7.44 4.50 16.10
C THR A 82 -7.34 5.15 14.73
N ASN A 83 -6.81 6.37 14.69
CA ASN A 83 -6.37 7.00 13.44
C ASN A 83 -5.02 6.39 13.05
N ILE A 84 -5.01 5.50 12.07
CA ILE A 84 -3.80 4.93 11.47
C ILE A 84 -3.29 5.76 10.28
N GLY A 85 -4.07 6.76 9.87
CA GLY A 85 -3.67 7.73 8.86
C GLY A 85 -2.57 8.65 9.38
N SER A 86 -1.89 9.27 8.43
CA SER A 86 -0.78 10.19 8.63
C SER A 86 -1.24 11.62 8.93
N ALA A 87 -2.49 11.95 8.60
CA ALA A 87 -3.08 13.25 8.88
C ALA A 87 -4.00 13.24 10.10
N GLN A 88 -4.11 14.41 10.74
CA GLN A 88 -5.08 14.64 11.81
C GLN A 88 -6.50 14.58 11.25
N ALA A 89 -7.35 13.82 11.94
CA ALA A 89 -8.78 13.81 11.71
C ALA A 89 -9.47 14.83 12.62
N ARG A 90 -10.34 15.64 12.05
CA ARG A 90 -11.11 16.69 12.72
C ARG A 90 -12.59 16.37 12.64
N ASP A 91 -13.35 16.82 13.65
CA ASP A 91 -14.80 16.62 13.74
C ASP A 91 -15.19 15.15 13.47
N VAL A 92 -14.48 14.24 14.12
CA VAL A 92 -14.78 12.81 14.04
C VAL A 92 -16.13 12.61 14.71
N ARG A 93 -17.05 11.94 14.00
CA ARG A 93 -18.40 11.62 14.45
C ARG A 93 -18.67 10.14 14.23
N ILE A 94 -19.40 9.56 15.16
CA ILE A 94 -19.78 8.15 15.13
C ILE A 94 -21.30 8.03 15.02
N ASP A 95 -21.75 7.14 14.15
CA ASP A 95 -23.17 6.85 13.91
C ASP A 95 -23.38 5.33 13.95
N PHE A 96 -24.20 4.89 14.90
CA PHE A 96 -24.52 3.47 15.13
C PHE A 96 -25.80 3.01 14.39
N GLY A 97 -26.43 3.88 13.60
CA GLY A 97 -27.69 3.58 12.91
C GLY A 97 -28.85 3.32 13.88
N GLU A 98 -29.69 2.32 13.57
CA GLU A 98 -30.94 2.04 14.32
C GLU A 98 -30.75 1.27 15.64
N ARG A 99 -29.58 0.66 15.91
CA ARG A 99 -29.36 -0.12 17.13
C ARG A 99 -28.19 0.44 17.95
N VAL A 100 -28.52 1.00 19.11
CA VAL A 100 -27.57 1.63 20.05
C VAL A 100 -27.51 0.80 21.32
N ASP A 101 -27.11 -0.46 21.23
CA ASP A 101 -27.14 -1.37 22.39
C ASP A 101 -25.76 -1.75 22.94
N PHE A 102 -24.67 -1.42 22.23
CA PHE A 102 -23.34 -1.92 22.59
C PHE A 102 -22.35 -0.87 23.08
N VAL A 103 -22.65 0.44 22.98
CA VAL A 103 -21.81 1.52 23.54
C VAL A 103 -22.67 2.41 24.42
N ILE A 104 -22.10 2.87 25.53
CA ILE A 104 -22.80 3.75 26.47
C ILE A 104 -23.04 5.11 25.80
N SER A 105 -24.31 5.49 25.60
CA SER A 105 -24.69 6.75 24.94
C SER A 105 -24.14 8.02 25.59
N SER A 106 -23.86 8.00 26.91
CA SER A 106 -23.22 9.12 27.59
C SER A 106 -21.77 9.32 27.16
N GLU A 107 -21.00 8.23 26.98
CA GLU A 107 -19.62 8.34 26.49
C GLU A 107 -19.56 8.86 25.06
N ILE A 108 -20.53 8.52 24.22
CA ILE A 108 -20.58 9.06 22.85
C ILE A 108 -20.72 10.59 22.89
N LYS A 109 -21.56 11.11 23.78
CA LYS A 109 -21.76 12.57 23.93
C LYS A 109 -20.56 13.28 24.54
N ASP A 110 -19.82 12.60 25.41
CA ASP A 110 -18.66 13.18 26.08
C ASP A 110 -17.40 13.15 25.19
N TYR A 111 -17.21 12.09 24.40
CA TYR A 111 -16.03 11.91 23.55
C TYR A 111 -16.21 12.34 22.09
N PHE A 112 -17.43 12.55 21.60
CA PHE A 112 -17.68 12.99 20.22
C PHE A 112 -18.53 14.27 20.16
N PRO A 113 -18.24 15.18 19.22
CA PRO A 113 -17.17 15.12 18.23
C PRO A 113 -15.77 15.37 18.83
N CYS A 114 -14.76 14.65 18.35
CA CYS A 114 -13.36 14.84 18.75
C CYS A 114 -12.44 15.00 17.55
N ASN A 115 -11.22 15.49 17.82
CA ASN A 115 -10.12 15.50 16.88
C ASN A 115 -9.14 14.39 17.30
N LEU A 116 -8.59 13.66 16.33
CA LEU A 116 -7.64 12.59 16.56
C LEU A 116 -6.41 12.79 15.70
N ASP A 117 -5.26 12.97 16.34
CA ASP A 117 -3.97 13.03 15.66
C ASP A 117 -3.59 11.68 15.05
N SER A 118 -2.58 11.69 14.17
CA SER A 118 -2.01 10.46 13.62
C SER A 118 -1.55 9.53 14.74
N SER A 119 -1.94 8.26 14.66
CA SER A 119 -1.71 7.21 15.67
C SER A 119 -2.45 7.38 16.99
N GLU A 120 -3.31 8.40 17.15
CA GLU A 120 -4.12 8.58 18.34
C GLU A 120 -5.32 7.62 18.35
N SER A 121 -5.79 7.26 19.55
CA SER A 121 -6.94 6.36 19.71
C SER A 121 -7.92 6.84 20.78
N VAL A 122 -9.20 6.80 20.45
CA VAL A 122 -10.29 6.95 21.42
C VAL A 122 -10.79 5.57 21.86
N LYS A 123 -11.11 5.44 23.14
CA LYS A 123 -11.56 4.18 23.75
C LYS A 123 -12.94 4.39 24.35
N LEU A 124 -13.91 3.62 23.88
CA LEU A 124 -15.28 3.63 24.37
C LEU A 124 -15.57 2.33 25.12
N LEU A 125 -16.24 2.42 26.25
CA LEU A 125 -16.76 1.29 27.00
C LEU A 125 -17.91 0.66 26.22
N ALA A 126 -17.75 -0.63 25.93
CA ALA A 126 -18.77 -1.43 25.28
C ALA A 126 -19.57 -2.21 26.32
N THR A 127 -20.90 -2.12 26.25
CA THR A 127 -21.82 -2.89 27.07
C THR A 127 -21.97 -4.28 26.47
N THR A 128 -21.42 -5.29 27.13
CA THR A 128 -21.75 -6.68 26.82
C THR A 128 -23.09 -7.00 27.46
N SER A 129 -24.17 -7.01 26.67
CA SER A 129 -25.44 -7.56 27.13
C SER A 129 -25.22 -9.01 27.57
N LEU A 130 -25.65 -9.36 28.79
CA LEU A 130 -25.41 -10.64 29.45
C LEU A 130 -26.04 -11.88 28.76
N GLY A 131 -26.51 -11.78 27.51
CA GLY A 131 -27.38 -12.80 26.90
C GLY A 131 -27.23 -13.08 25.41
N HIS A 132 -26.35 -12.41 24.65
CA HIS A 132 -26.22 -12.65 23.20
C HIS A 132 -24.78 -13.01 22.79
N THR A 133 -24.65 -14.21 22.21
CA THR A 133 -23.40 -14.95 22.01
C THR A 133 -22.60 -14.58 20.76
N VAL A 134 -23.13 -13.82 19.80
CA VAL A 134 -22.35 -13.25 18.69
C VAL A 134 -23.08 -12.00 18.22
N VAL A 135 -22.64 -10.82 18.67
CA VAL A 135 -23.21 -9.57 18.18
C VAL A 135 -22.36 -9.08 17.01
N ARG A 136 -22.94 -8.98 15.82
CA ARG A 136 -22.32 -8.32 14.67
C ARG A 136 -22.74 -6.87 14.77
N GLU A 137 -21.80 -6.02 15.15
CA GLU A 137 -22.06 -4.61 15.34
C GLU A 137 -21.52 -3.82 14.16
N SER A 138 -22.37 -2.96 13.61
CA SER A 138 -22.01 -2.07 12.53
C SER A 138 -22.15 -0.63 12.97
N PHE A 139 -21.12 0.17 12.72
CA PHE A 139 -21.18 1.61 12.91
C PHE A 139 -20.42 2.32 11.79
N THR A 140 -20.77 3.58 11.59
CA THR A 140 -20.13 4.46 10.62
C THR A 140 -19.32 5.51 11.36
N LEU A 141 -18.08 5.73 10.94
CA LEU A 141 -17.32 6.91 11.28
C LEU A 141 -17.32 7.89 10.11
N SER A 142 -17.48 9.17 10.42
CA SER A 142 -17.29 10.29 9.50
C SER A 142 -16.30 11.27 10.11
N TRP A 143 -15.42 11.83 9.30
CA TRP A 143 -14.40 12.78 9.75
C TRP A 143 -14.06 13.76 8.63
N MET A 144 -13.39 14.85 9.01
CA MET A 144 -12.78 15.81 8.10
C MET A 144 -11.27 15.75 8.24
N ASP A 145 -10.54 15.69 7.13
CA ASP A 145 -9.08 15.76 7.12
C ASP A 145 -8.61 16.81 6.10
N ASN A 146 -7.31 16.87 5.82
CA ASN A 146 -6.76 17.82 4.86
C ASN A 146 -7.10 17.46 3.40
N ALA A 147 -7.52 16.22 3.13
CA ALA A 147 -7.88 15.72 1.82
C ALA A 147 -9.38 15.89 1.48
N GLY A 148 -10.18 16.45 2.39
CA GLY A 148 -11.61 16.71 2.18
C GLY A 148 -12.55 15.83 2.99
N GLY A 149 -12.03 15.02 3.92
CA GLY A 149 -12.83 14.19 4.81
C GLY A 149 -13.21 12.82 4.24
N GLY A 150 -13.76 11.98 5.11
CA GLY A 150 -14.04 10.59 4.80
C GLY A 150 -15.19 10.02 5.62
N ARG A 151 -15.75 8.92 5.10
CA ARG A 151 -16.77 8.12 5.78
C ARG A 151 -16.41 6.64 5.61
N LYS A 152 -16.34 5.90 6.72
CA LYS A 152 -16.00 4.46 6.72
C LYS A 152 -16.96 3.70 7.63
N GLY A 153 -17.58 2.67 7.06
CA GLY A 153 -18.40 1.72 7.79
C GLY A 153 -17.52 0.61 8.35
N PHE A 154 -17.68 0.31 9.64
CA PHE A 154 -17.04 -0.79 10.31
C PHE A 154 -18.10 -1.85 10.63
N ASN A 155 -17.79 -3.10 10.30
CA ASN A 155 -18.55 -4.26 10.73
C ASN A 155 -17.60 -5.13 11.56
N ILE A 156 -17.83 -5.18 12.86
CA ILE A 156 -16.95 -5.84 13.80
C ILE A 156 -17.76 -6.93 14.50
N GLN A 157 -17.24 -8.15 14.47
CA GLN A 157 -17.85 -9.30 15.11
C GLN A 157 -17.13 -9.60 16.42
N TYR A 158 -17.90 -9.85 17.48
CA TYR A 158 -17.35 -10.43 18.71
C TYR A 158 -17.25 -11.95 18.59
N THR A 159 -16.15 -12.50 19.10
CA THR A 159 -16.01 -13.92 19.44
C THR A 159 -15.97 -14.06 20.96
#